data_AF-A0A7V8E945-F1
#
_entry.id   AF-A0A7V8E945-F1
#
_cell.length_a   1.000
_cell.length_b   1.000
_cell.length_c   1.000
_cell.angle_alpha   90.00
_cell.angle_beta   90.00
_cell.angle_gamma   90.00
#
_symmetry.space_group_name_H-M   'P 1'
#
loop_
_entity.id
_entity.type
_entity.pdbx_description
1 polymer ?
#
loop_
_entity_poly.entity_id
_entity_poly.type
_entity_poly.pdbx_seq_one_letter_code
_entity_poly.pdbx_strand_id
1 'polypeptide(L)'
;MTPRRGNPSMSNGRSVGIDSDVGAGKYAAAVRASLRSAASGRNNALVSAAYGLGRLVGAGRLERVRAEEDLLAVAAEIGLLEGTEVMKSRGTIKRGLDAGEKHPLGSHPSAFGVAFRPRSGRASPPRSASHKEPDPLRPPADEVAELWQSGIAVTEDPATVAWLRSRKLSAADVVDRDLARVIKPKGPRFTWASIGTRSWADSGFRLLLPAFDATGLLATIRARQVITSDGLKEVSAQGFAAIRTVYADKLGRRLLFDGLPPSGFSADRLSVVVAEGWPDFATLASYFSDADENATAVFGIYAGGWTQDIASRIPPAATVAIWTDPDEAGHGYAERIASSLAGRCRVIRSRKEVHDVPTD
;
A
#
# COMPACT_ATOMS: atom_id res chain seq x y z
N MET A 1 23.89 -52.65 54.79
CA MET A 1 23.18 -51.36 54.74
C MET A 1 24.06 -50.38 53.98
N THR A 2 23.76 -50.15 52.71
CA THR A 2 24.55 -49.36 51.77
C THR A 2 23.61 -48.36 51.09
N PRO A 3 23.85 -47.04 51.16
CA PRO A 3 22.92 -46.09 50.55
C PRO A 3 23.16 -45.97 49.04
N ARG A 4 22.05 -45.98 48.30
CA ARG A 4 21.93 -45.91 46.85
C ARG A 4 22.36 -44.54 46.31
N ARG A 5 22.97 -44.57 45.11
CA ARG A 5 23.22 -43.40 44.25
C ARG A 5 21.89 -42.75 43.83
N GLY A 6 21.78 -41.44 44.01
CA GLY A 6 20.67 -40.63 43.51
C GLY A 6 20.90 -40.16 42.07
N ASN A 7 19.89 -40.35 41.22
CA ASN A 7 19.81 -39.75 39.88
C ASN A 7 19.45 -38.25 39.98
N PRO A 8 20.03 -37.36 39.16
CA PRO A 8 19.52 -36.01 39.03
C PRO A 8 18.27 -36.00 38.14
N SER A 9 17.17 -35.58 38.75
CA SER A 9 15.87 -35.29 38.13
C SER A 9 15.99 -34.15 37.12
N MET A 10 15.61 -34.42 35.87
CA MET A 10 15.18 -33.39 34.94
C MET A 10 13.81 -32.87 35.39
N SER A 11 13.71 -31.58 35.71
CA SER A 11 12.42 -30.90 35.84
C SER A 11 12.37 -29.65 34.96
N ASN A 12 11.56 -29.82 33.91
CA ASN A 12 10.69 -28.87 33.20
C ASN A 12 10.87 -27.36 33.41
N GLY A 13 11.21 -26.70 32.30
CA GLY A 13 10.21 -25.89 31.60
C GLY A 13 9.75 -24.62 32.31
N ARG A 14 10.59 -23.58 32.27
CA ARG A 14 10.11 -22.20 32.34
C ARG A 14 9.25 -21.94 31.09
N SER A 15 7.93 -21.94 31.26
CA SER A 15 7.02 -21.26 30.33
C SER A 15 7.39 -19.78 30.36
N VAL A 16 8.00 -19.30 29.27
CA VAL A 16 8.07 -17.88 28.98
C VAL A 16 6.63 -17.45 28.72
N GLY A 17 6.00 -16.83 29.71
CA GLY A 17 4.74 -16.12 29.52
C GLY A 17 4.97 -15.08 28.44
N ILE A 18 4.50 -15.36 27.23
CA ILE A 18 4.31 -14.33 26.22
C ILE A 18 3.25 -13.42 26.83
N ASP A 19 3.66 -12.18 27.06
CA ASP A 19 2.88 -11.09 27.63
C ASP A 19 1.69 -10.77 26.70
N SER A 20 0.67 -11.63 26.72
CA SER A 20 -0.52 -11.56 25.86
C SER A 20 -1.37 -10.33 26.18
N ASP A 21 -1.17 -9.74 27.35
CA ASP A 21 -1.95 -8.60 27.85
C ASP A 21 -1.49 -7.27 27.24
N VAL A 22 -0.19 -7.11 26.95
CA VAL A 22 0.38 -5.86 26.40
C VAL A 22 0.00 -5.65 24.93
N GLY A 23 -0.14 -6.74 24.17
CA GLY A 23 -0.54 -6.70 22.76
C GLY A 23 -2.02 -6.35 22.57
N ALA A 24 -2.89 -6.96 23.40
CA ALA A 24 -4.33 -6.74 23.37
C ALA A 24 -4.70 -5.30 23.78
N GLY A 25 -4.08 -4.78 24.85
CA GLY A 25 -4.34 -3.42 25.34
C GLY A 25 -4.00 -2.32 24.33
N LYS A 26 -2.89 -2.46 23.60
CA LYS A 26 -2.50 -1.51 22.54
C LYS A 26 -3.43 -1.53 21.35
N TYR A 27 -3.93 -2.71 20.97
CA TYR A 27 -4.84 -2.86 19.84
C TYR A 27 -6.24 -2.30 20.16
N ALA A 28 -6.75 -2.55 21.38
CA ALA A 28 -7.99 -1.97 21.85
C ALA A 28 -7.91 -0.43 21.94
N ALA A 29 -6.76 0.13 22.34
CA ALA A 29 -6.52 1.58 22.31
C ALA A 29 -6.50 2.17 20.88
N ALA A 30 -5.90 1.47 19.92
CA ALA A 30 -5.89 1.89 18.51
C ALA A 30 -7.29 1.83 17.87
N VAL A 31 -8.06 0.78 18.18
CA VAL A 31 -9.47 0.65 17.75
C VAL A 31 -10.34 1.76 18.36
N ARG A 32 -10.16 2.04 19.67
CA ARG A 32 -10.79 3.19 20.37
C ARG A 32 -10.50 4.51 19.66
N ALA A 33 -9.24 4.77 19.33
CA ALA A 33 -8.82 6.00 18.67
C ALA A 33 -9.43 6.14 17.27
N SER A 34 -9.37 5.08 16.46
CA SER A 34 -9.92 5.05 15.09
C SER A 34 -11.43 5.27 15.06
N LEU A 35 -12.17 4.68 16.01
CA LEU A 35 -13.62 4.84 16.12
C LEU A 35 -14.02 6.25 16.57
N ARG A 36 -13.25 6.88 17.47
CA ARG A 36 -13.49 8.26 17.95
C ARG A 36 -13.23 9.31 16.87
N SER A 37 -12.28 9.08 15.96
CA SER A 37 -11.95 10.02 14.88
C SER A 37 -12.92 10.00 13.69
N ALA A 38 -13.83 9.02 13.62
CA ALA A 38 -14.79 8.90 12.51
C ALA A 38 -15.97 9.90 12.67
N ALA A 39 -15.85 11.07 12.05
CA ALA A 39 -16.91 12.10 12.03
C ALA A 39 -18.17 11.63 11.28
N SER A 40 -18.01 10.83 10.22
CA SER A 40 -19.07 10.14 9.47
C SER A 40 -18.64 8.68 9.20
N GLY A 41 -19.59 7.76 9.03
CA GLY A 41 -19.26 6.34 8.76
C GLY A 41 -18.89 5.49 9.99
N ARG A 42 -19.25 5.93 11.20
CA ARG A 42 -18.96 5.21 12.48
C ARG A 42 -19.35 3.73 12.46
N ASN A 43 -20.47 3.39 11.82
CA ASN A 43 -20.91 1.99 11.70
C ASN A 43 -19.94 1.15 10.85
N ASN A 44 -19.38 1.70 9.77
CA ASN A 44 -18.39 0.99 8.94
C ASN A 44 -17.06 0.83 9.69
N ALA A 45 -16.66 1.85 10.44
CA ALA A 45 -15.51 1.75 11.34
C ALA A 45 -15.73 0.66 12.40
N LEU A 46 -16.94 0.55 12.97
CA LEU A 46 -17.30 -0.50 13.93
C LEU A 46 -17.25 -1.90 13.31
N VAL A 47 -17.74 -2.06 12.07
CA VAL A 47 -17.65 -3.32 11.31
C VAL A 47 -16.19 -3.72 11.10
N SER A 48 -15.35 -2.80 10.61
CA SER A 48 -13.93 -3.07 10.37
C SER A 48 -13.16 -3.38 11.64
N ALA A 49 -13.45 -2.65 12.73
CA ALA A 49 -12.89 -2.91 14.05
C ALA A 49 -13.28 -4.31 14.57
N ALA A 50 -14.56 -4.67 14.48
CA ALA A 50 -15.06 -5.98 14.87
C ALA A 50 -14.43 -7.11 14.05
N TYR A 51 -14.28 -6.92 12.74
CA TYR A 51 -13.59 -7.88 11.87
C TYR A 51 -12.11 -8.04 12.26
N GLY A 52 -11.38 -6.93 12.45
CA GLY A 52 -9.97 -6.96 12.84
C GLY A 52 -9.73 -7.68 14.17
N LEU A 53 -10.55 -7.39 15.18
CA LEU A 53 -10.48 -8.08 16.47
C LEU A 53 -10.87 -9.56 16.35
N GLY A 54 -11.87 -9.89 15.52
CA GLY A 54 -12.27 -11.28 15.26
C GLY A 54 -11.12 -12.13 14.71
N ARG A 55 -10.26 -11.56 13.85
CA ARG A 55 -9.08 -12.27 13.33
C ARG A 55 -8.04 -12.57 14.40
N LEU A 56 -7.93 -11.73 15.43
CA LEU A 56 -7.09 -12.00 16.61
C LEU A 56 -7.69 -13.07 17.50
N VAL A 57 -9.02 -13.05 17.67
CA VAL A 57 -9.75 -14.10 18.40
C VAL A 57 -9.60 -15.45 17.72
N GLY A 58 -9.80 -15.52 16.40
CA GLY A 58 -9.59 -16.75 15.62
C GLY A 58 -8.15 -17.26 15.66
N ALA A 59 -7.18 -16.38 15.91
CA ALA A 59 -5.77 -16.73 16.07
C ALA A 59 -5.38 -17.08 17.52
N GLY A 60 -6.33 -17.09 18.47
CA GLY A 60 -6.07 -17.35 19.89
C GLY A 60 -5.26 -16.25 20.59
N ARG A 61 -5.23 -15.03 20.03
CA ARG A 61 -4.44 -13.90 20.54
C ARG A 61 -5.25 -12.90 21.35
N LEU A 62 -6.57 -13.03 21.32
CA LEU A 62 -7.50 -12.19 22.07
C LEU A 62 -8.68 -13.07 22.47
N GLU A 63 -9.15 -12.95 23.71
CA GLU A 63 -10.37 -13.64 24.11
C GLU A 63 -11.60 -12.97 23.50
N ARG A 64 -12.53 -13.77 23.00
CA ARG A 64 -13.74 -13.27 22.34
C ARG A 64 -14.54 -12.34 23.25
N VAL A 65 -14.73 -12.75 24.51
CA VAL A 65 -15.48 -11.98 25.51
C VAL A 65 -14.86 -10.59 25.68
N ARG A 66 -13.53 -10.51 25.75
CA ARG A 66 -12.83 -9.23 25.88
C ARG A 66 -12.98 -8.35 24.65
N ALA A 67 -12.93 -8.94 23.45
CA ALA A 67 -13.16 -8.21 22.20
C ALA A 67 -14.58 -7.64 22.11
N GLU A 68 -15.59 -8.41 22.52
CA GLU A 68 -16.98 -7.98 22.57
C GLU A 68 -17.19 -6.85 23.59
N GLU A 69 -16.64 -6.98 24.79
CA GLU A 69 -16.69 -5.95 25.84
C GLU A 69 -16.07 -4.62 25.37
N ASP A 70 -14.87 -4.66 24.79
CA ASP A 70 -14.18 -3.46 24.32
C ASP A 70 -14.97 -2.79 23.17
N LEU A 71 -15.50 -3.57 22.20
CA LEU A 71 -16.30 -3.02 21.10
C LEU A 71 -17.61 -2.39 21.57
N LEU A 72 -18.28 -3.01 22.55
CA LEU A 72 -19.51 -2.48 23.13
C LEU A 72 -19.25 -1.20 23.92
N ALA A 73 -18.16 -1.16 24.70
CA ALA A 73 -17.76 0.04 25.42
C ALA A 73 -17.54 1.22 24.45
N VAL A 74 -16.83 0.99 23.34
CA VAL A 74 -16.60 2.04 22.34
C VAL A 74 -17.87 2.42 21.59
N ALA A 75 -18.71 1.45 21.23
CA ALA A 75 -19.99 1.73 20.59
C ALA A 75 -20.91 2.59 21.48
N ALA A 76 -20.89 2.39 22.80
CA ALA A 76 -21.57 3.27 23.76
C ALA A 76 -20.99 4.69 23.73
N GLU A 77 -19.66 4.82 23.85
CA GLU A 77 -18.99 6.13 23.89
C GLU A 77 -19.25 7.00 22.65
N ILE A 78 -19.42 6.38 21.47
CA ILE A 78 -19.65 7.10 20.20
C ILE A 78 -21.14 7.24 19.82
N GLY A 79 -22.05 6.90 20.73
CA GLY A 79 -23.50 7.05 20.58
C GLY A 79 -24.18 5.99 19.69
N LEU A 80 -23.53 4.85 19.43
CA LEU A 80 -24.10 3.75 18.64
C LEU A 80 -24.92 2.75 19.47
N LEU A 81 -24.98 2.93 20.79
CA LEU A 81 -25.82 2.13 21.70
C LEU A 81 -26.95 2.96 22.34
N GLU A 82 -27.46 3.97 21.64
CA GLU A 82 -28.63 4.73 22.04
C GLU A 82 -29.86 4.37 21.19
N GLY A 83 -31.05 4.35 21.82
CA GLY A 83 -32.33 4.16 21.14
C GLY A 83 -32.45 2.83 20.37
N THR A 84 -33.00 2.90 19.16
CA THR A 84 -33.29 1.72 18.33
C THR A 84 -32.06 1.07 17.70
N GLU A 85 -30.88 1.71 17.76
CA GLU A 85 -29.65 1.22 17.11
C GLU A 85 -28.89 0.17 17.95
N VAL A 86 -29.26 -0.04 19.22
CA VAL A 86 -28.57 -0.97 20.14
C VAL A 86 -28.49 -2.40 19.59
N MET A 87 -29.63 -2.93 19.13
CA MET A 87 -29.69 -4.32 18.63
C MET A 87 -28.91 -4.48 17.33
N LYS A 88 -28.91 -3.44 16.50
CA LYS A 88 -28.18 -3.40 15.23
C LYS A 88 -26.68 -3.34 15.45
N SER A 89 -26.20 -2.49 16.36
CA SER A 89 -24.79 -2.39 16.74
C SER A 89 -24.27 -3.69 17.37
N ARG A 90 -25.03 -4.32 18.27
CA ARG A 90 -24.71 -5.65 18.83
C ARG A 90 -24.63 -6.72 17.74
N GLY A 91 -25.60 -6.76 16.83
CA GLY A 91 -25.59 -7.68 15.69
C GLY A 91 -24.41 -7.46 14.74
N THR A 92 -24.03 -6.21 14.52
CA THR A 92 -22.86 -5.82 13.72
C THR A 92 -21.54 -6.27 14.36
N ILE A 93 -21.36 -6.02 15.67
CA ILE A 93 -20.18 -6.47 16.42
C ILE A 93 -20.06 -7.99 16.34
N LYS A 94 -21.15 -8.71 16.64
CA LYS A 94 -21.15 -10.17 16.61
C LYS A 94 -20.76 -10.71 15.23
N ARG A 95 -21.40 -10.21 14.16
CA ARG A 95 -21.11 -10.66 12.78
C ARG A 95 -19.69 -10.33 12.35
N GLY A 96 -19.17 -9.16 12.72
CA GLY A 96 -17.78 -8.77 12.44
C GLY A 96 -16.78 -9.72 13.11
N LEU A 97 -16.98 -10.02 14.40
CA LEU A 97 -16.16 -10.98 15.13
C LEU A 97 -16.25 -12.39 14.54
N ASP A 98 -17.47 -12.88 14.27
CA ASP A 98 -17.70 -14.20 13.65
C ASP A 98 -16.98 -14.30 12.29
N ALA A 99 -17.02 -13.24 11.48
CA ALA A 99 -16.35 -13.20 10.19
C ALA A 99 -14.82 -13.15 10.35
N GLY A 100 -14.30 -12.37 11.30
CA GLY A 100 -12.88 -12.31 11.59
C GLY A 100 -12.32 -13.64 12.11
N GLU A 101 -13.05 -14.33 12.99
CA GLU A 101 -12.64 -15.62 13.56
C GLU A 101 -12.47 -16.71 12.51
N LYS A 102 -13.30 -16.68 11.44
CA LYS A 102 -13.17 -17.57 10.27
C LYS A 102 -11.92 -17.29 9.44
N HIS A 103 -11.24 -16.16 9.65
CA HIS A 103 -10.02 -15.76 8.95
C HIS A 103 -8.88 -15.38 9.92
N PRO A 104 -8.39 -16.32 10.75
CA PRO A 104 -7.39 -16.07 11.77
C PRO A 104 -6.18 -15.31 11.24
N LEU A 105 -5.68 -14.36 12.02
CA LEU A 105 -4.42 -13.69 11.72
C LEU A 105 -3.27 -14.70 11.81
N GLY A 106 -2.82 -15.21 10.65
CA GLY A 106 -1.71 -16.17 10.53
C GLY A 106 -2.11 -17.60 10.14
N SER A 107 -3.38 -17.88 9.82
CA SER A 107 -3.77 -19.18 9.25
C SER A 107 -3.36 -19.29 7.77
N HIS A 108 -2.07 -19.50 7.54
CA HIS A 108 -1.62 -20.38 6.46
C HIS A 108 -1.45 -21.79 7.06
N PRO A 109 -1.88 -22.87 6.38
CA PRO A 109 -1.52 -24.20 6.81
C PRO A 109 0.00 -24.36 6.62
N SER A 110 0.76 -24.33 7.71
CA SER A 110 2.15 -24.78 7.69
C SER A 110 2.14 -26.30 7.51
N ALA A 111 2.47 -26.77 6.30
CA ALA A 111 2.94 -28.15 6.15
C ALA A 111 4.31 -28.26 6.82
N PHE A 112 4.37 -29.18 7.76
CA PHE A 112 5.49 -29.51 8.62
C PHE A 112 6.76 -29.90 7.83
N GLY A 113 7.90 -29.39 8.30
CA GLY A 113 9.14 -30.16 8.49
C GLY A 113 9.72 -30.93 7.31
N VAL A 114 10.56 -30.28 6.51
CA VAL A 114 11.74 -30.95 5.94
C VAL A 114 12.95 -30.04 6.15
N ALA A 115 13.89 -30.50 6.97
CA ALA A 115 15.15 -29.82 7.25
C ALA A 115 15.99 -29.72 5.97
N PHE A 116 16.21 -28.49 5.49
CA PHE A 116 17.14 -28.23 4.40
C PHE A 116 18.57 -28.28 4.94
N ARG A 117 19.32 -29.35 4.62
CA ARG A 117 20.76 -29.41 4.89
C ARG A 117 21.50 -28.44 3.96
N PRO A 118 22.46 -27.64 4.47
CA PRO A 118 23.26 -26.78 3.61
C PRO A 118 24.17 -27.63 2.72
N ARG A 119 24.05 -27.45 1.39
CA ARG A 119 25.02 -28.00 0.43
C ARG A 119 26.31 -27.19 0.54
N SER A 120 27.40 -27.91 0.78
CA SER A 120 28.76 -27.41 0.80
C SER A 120 29.16 -26.76 -0.53
N GLY A 121 30.10 -25.82 -0.41
CA GLY A 121 30.46 -24.82 -1.41
C GLY A 121 30.78 -25.35 -2.81
N ARG A 122 30.22 -24.65 -3.80
CA ARG A 122 30.82 -24.52 -5.12
C ARG A 122 31.01 -23.02 -5.36
N ALA A 123 32.27 -22.59 -5.47
CA ALA A 123 32.62 -21.21 -5.74
C ALA A 123 31.89 -20.72 -7.00
N SER A 124 31.14 -19.64 -6.88
CA SER A 124 30.52 -18.97 -8.02
C SER A 124 31.64 -18.39 -8.91
N PRO A 125 31.55 -18.54 -10.24
CA PRO A 125 32.48 -17.88 -11.14
C PRO A 125 32.38 -16.35 -10.99
N PRO A 126 33.45 -15.60 -11.29
CA PRO A 126 33.47 -14.15 -11.13
C PRO A 126 32.34 -13.52 -11.96
N ARG A 127 31.52 -12.69 -11.30
CA ARG A 127 30.48 -11.87 -11.93
C ARG A 127 31.14 -11.08 -13.06
N SER A 128 30.75 -11.38 -14.30
CA SER A 128 31.02 -10.53 -15.45
C SER A 128 30.61 -9.09 -15.12
N ALA A 129 31.50 -8.14 -15.40
CA ALA A 129 31.23 -6.72 -15.21
C ALA A 129 29.99 -6.34 -16.01
N SER A 130 28.89 -6.03 -15.30
CA SER A 130 27.62 -5.68 -15.89
C SER A 130 27.78 -4.45 -16.79
N HIS A 131 27.49 -4.61 -18.09
CA HIS A 131 27.25 -3.49 -18.98
C HIS A 131 26.13 -2.64 -18.36
N LYS A 132 26.45 -1.45 -17.85
CA LYS A 132 25.42 -0.54 -17.33
C LYS A 132 24.63 -0.06 -18.54
N GLU A 133 23.35 -0.41 -18.62
CA GLU A 133 22.47 0.13 -19.66
C GLU A 133 22.56 1.68 -19.65
N PRO A 134 22.55 2.33 -20.83
CA PRO A 134 22.59 3.78 -20.90
C PRO A 134 21.39 4.38 -20.15
N ASP A 135 21.59 5.52 -19.50
CA ASP A 135 20.52 6.18 -18.77
C ASP A 135 19.40 6.62 -19.74
N PRO A 136 18.12 6.40 -19.40
CA PRO A 136 17.03 6.74 -20.29
C PRO A 136 16.98 8.25 -20.53
N LEU A 137 16.73 8.63 -21.78
CA LEU A 137 16.54 10.04 -22.14
C LEU A 137 15.30 10.60 -21.44
N ARG A 138 15.47 11.70 -20.69
CA ARG A 138 14.41 12.41 -19.95
C ARG A 138 14.11 13.77 -20.56
N PRO A 139 12.86 14.27 -20.45
CA PRO A 139 12.58 15.66 -20.81
C PRO A 139 13.40 16.61 -19.93
N PRO A 140 13.65 17.85 -20.37
CA PRO A 140 14.36 18.84 -19.56
C PRO A 140 13.66 19.05 -18.20
N ALA A 141 14.43 19.02 -17.11
CA ALA A 141 13.88 19.00 -15.75
C ALA A 141 13.14 20.29 -15.38
N ASP A 142 13.59 21.43 -15.92
CA ASP A 142 12.95 22.73 -15.82
C ASP A 142 11.59 22.75 -16.53
N GLU A 143 11.51 22.22 -17.75
CA GLU A 143 10.24 22.10 -18.49
C GLU A 143 9.25 21.15 -17.78
N VAL A 144 9.75 20.04 -17.20
CA VAL A 144 8.94 19.12 -16.39
C VAL A 144 8.38 19.85 -15.15
N ALA A 145 9.23 20.59 -14.43
CA ALA A 145 8.82 21.35 -13.26
C ALA A 145 7.79 22.44 -13.63
N GLU A 146 8.02 23.16 -14.73
CA GLU A 146 7.12 24.20 -15.23
C GLU A 146 5.75 23.62 -15.60
N LEU A 147 5.72 22.49 -16.33
CA LEU A 147 4.46 21.83 -16.67
C LEU A 147 3.69 21.41 -15.41
N TRP A 148 4.37 20.79 -14.45
CA TRP A 148 3.77 20.38 -13.18
C TRP A 148 3.16 21.56 -12.41
N GLN A 149 3.95 22.63 -12.23
CA GLN A 149 3.54 23.83 -11.51
C GLN A 149 2.40 24.59 -12.20
N SER A 150 2.32 24.51 -13.54
CA SER A 150 1.24 25.14 -14.31
C SER A 150 -0.11 24.44 -14.17
N GLY A 151 -0.12 23.20 -13.68
CA GLY A 151 -1.31 22.40 -13.49
C GLY A 151 -2.20 22.95 -12.38
N ILE A 152 -3.52 22.93 -12.61
CA ILE A 152 -4.52 23.40 -11.64
C ILE A 152 -5.02 22.25 -10.77
N ALA A 153 -5.70 22.57 -9.66
CA ALA A 153 -6.22 21.55 -8.76
C ALA A 153 -7.26 20.68 -9.47
N VAL A 154 -7.30 19.37 -9.16
CA VAL A 154 -8.29 18.46 -9.77
C VAL A 154 -9.73 18.82 -9.43
N THR A 155 -9.95 19.58 -8.37
CA THR A 155 -11.25 20.12 -7.96
C THR A 155 -11.77 21.22 -8.88
N GLU A 156 -10.92 21.83 -9.71
CA GLU A 156 -11.28 22.90 -10.64
C GLU A 156 -11.79 22.39 -12.00
N ASP A 157 -11.69 21.09 -12.28
CA ASP A 157 -12.18 20.48 -13.53
C ASP A 157 -13.34 19.51 -13.26
N PRO A 158 -14.61 19.88 -13.54
CA PRO A 158 -15.77 19.05 -13.25
C PRO A 158 -15.71 17.66 -13.89
N ALA A 159 -15.12 17.53 -15.08
CA ALA A 159 -14.96 16.24 -15.76
C ALA A 159 -14.01 15.31 -14.99
N THR A 160 -12.87 15.83 -14.54
CA THR A 160 -11.94 15.11 -13.67
C THR A 160 -12.58 14.75 -12.34
N VAL A 161 -13.32 15.65 -11.69
CA VAL A 161 -14.04 15.35 -10.43
C VAL A 161 -15.05 14.21 -10.63
N ALA A 162 -15.83 14.25 -11.71
CA ALA A 162 -16.79 13.19 -12.02
C ALA A 162 -16.09 11.84 -12.26
N TRP A 163 -14.97 11.84 -12.96
CA TRP A 163 -14.18 10.64 -13.21
C TRP A 163 -13.54 10.07 -11.93
N LEU A 164 -12.98 10.93 -11.06
CA LEU A 164 -12.46 10.50 -9.76
C LEU A 164 -13.57 9.88 -8.91
N ARG A 165 -14.76 10.49 -8.88
CA ARG A 165 -15.92 9.96 -8.17
C ARG A 165 -16.35 8.59 -8.71
N SER A 166 -16.33 8.39 -10.04
CA SER A 166 -16.66 7.09 -10.64
C SER A 166 -15.63 6.00 -10.26
N ARG A 167 -14.43 6.40 -9.83
CA ARG A 167 -13.38 5.54 -9.27
C ARG A 167 -13.39 5.45 -7.75
N LYS A 168 -14.41 6.03 -7.10
CA LYS A 168 -14.51 6.13 -5.63
C LYS A 168 -13.34 6.89 -4.99
N LEU A 169 -12.72 7.80 -5.75
CA LEU A 169 -11.65 8.68 -5.29
C LEU A 169 -12.20 10.05 -4.90
N SER A 170 -11.69 10.60 -3.79
CA SER A 170 -11.95 11.97 -3.34
C SER A 170 -11.04 12.94 -4.11
N ALA A 171 -11.64 13.92 -4.80
CA ALA A 171 -10.85 14.97 -5.44
C ALA A 171 -10.07 15.82 -4.42
N ALA A 172 -10.61 16.00 -3.21
CA ALA A 172 -9.93 16.71 -2.13
C ALA A 172 -8.68 15.96 -1.68
N ASP A 173 -8.75 14.63 -1.53
CA ASP A 173 -7.60 13.81 -1.09
C ASP A 173 -6.49 13.81 -2.15
N VAL A 174 -6.87 13.78 -3.44
CA VAL A 174 -5.93 13.90 -4.56
C VAL A 174 -5.20 15.24 -4.55
N VAL A 175 -5.90 16.34 -4.24
CA VAL A 175 -5.29 17.68 -4.11
C VAL A 175 -4.39 17.75 -2.86
N ASP A 176 -4.92 17.35 -1.71
CA ASP A 176 -4.22 17.41 -0.42
C ASP A 176 -2.90 16.64 -0.45
N ARG A 177 -2.85 15.52 -1.18
CA ARG A 177 -1.67 14.66 -1.33
C ARG A 177 -0.83 14.95 -2.56
N ASP A 178 -1.23 15.94 -3.37
CA ASP A 178 -0.55 16.35 -4.60
C ASP A 178 -0.32 15.16 -5.56
N LEU A 179 -1.31 14.25 -5.69
CA LEU A 179 -1.18 12.98 -6.44
C LEU A 179 -1.35 13.16 -7.95
N ALA A 180 -2.05 14.21 -8.36
CA ALA A 180 -2.26 14.59 -9.76
C ALA A 180 -2.73 16.05 -9.86
N ARG A 181 -2.56 16.64 -11.04
CA ARG A 181 -3.04 17.98 -11.39
C ARG A 181 -3.79 17.95 -12.71
N VAL A 182 -4.60 18.97 -12.98
CA VAL A 182 -5.26 19.11 -14.28
C VAL A 182 -4.39 19.92 -15.24
N ILE A 183 -4.29 19.47 -16.48
CA ILE A 183 -3.64 20.18 -17.57
C ILE A 183 -4.41 21.48 -17.84
N LYS A 184 -3.74 22.61 -17.67
CA LYS A 184 -4.30 23.91 -18.02
C LYS A 184 -4.37 24.07 -19.54
N PRO A 185 -5.54 24.30 -20.17
CA PRO A 185 -5.66 24.36 -21.64
C PRO A 185 -4.80 25.45 -22.31
N LYS A 186 -4.57 26.56 -21.59
CA LYS A 186 -3.69 27.67 -22.01
C LYS A 186 -2.39 27.70 -21.20
N GLY A 187 -1.90 26.55 -20.76
CA GLY A 187 -0.64 26.40 -20.06
C GLY A 187 0.58 26.33 -21.01
N PRO A 188 1.77 26.12 -20.43
CA PRO A 188 2.99 25.84 -21.19
C PRO A 188 2.80 24.71 -22.18
N ARG A 189 3.43 24.82 -23.36
CA ARG A 189 3.37 23.83 -24.43
C ARG A 189 4.77 23.36 -24.77
N PHE A 190 5.06 22.11 -24.45
CA PHE A 190 6.32 21.46 -24.78
C PHE A 190 6.10 20.44 -25.89
N THR A 191 7.07 20.31 -26.79
CA THR A 191 7.00 19.38 -27.94
C THR A 191 6.99 17.91 -27.53
N TRP A 192 7.39 17.59 -26.30
CA TRP A 192 7.28 16.25 -25.73
C TRP A 192 5.95 16.01 -25.02
N ALA A 193 5.21 17.06 -24.67
CA ALA A 193 3.89 16.98 -24.05
C ALA A 193 2.77 16.88 -25.11
N SER A 194 2.98 16.01 -26.10
CA SER A 194 2.11 15.83 -27.26
C SER A 194 1.96 14.37 -27.70
N ILE A 195 1.02 14.14 -28.61
CA ILE A 195 0.91 12.93 -29.42
C ILE A 195 0.97 13.36 -30.89
N GLY A 196 2.10 13.09 -31.53
CA GLY A 196 2.35 13.57 -32.88
C GLY A 196 2.47 15.09 -32.86
N THR A 197 1.54 15.78 -33.52
CA THR A 197 1.52 17.26 -33.60
C THR A 197 0.55 17.92 -32.63
N ARG A 198 -0.29 17.14 -31.92
CA ARG A 198 -1.31 17.66 -31.00
C ARG A 198 -0.84 17.60 -29.57
N SER A 199 -0.99 18.69 -28.82
CA SER A 199 -0.69 18.69 -27.38
C SER A 199 -1.56 17.66 -26.64
N TRP A 200 -1.15 17.25 -25.45
CA TRP A 200 -1.97 16.40 -24.59
C TRP A 200 -3.35 17.02 -24.31
N ALA A 201 -3.42 18.33 -24.04
CA ALA A 201 -4.68 19.03 -23.81
C ALA A 201 -5.62 18.96 -25.03
N ASP A 202 -5.07 19.21 -26.23
CA ASP A 202 -5.82 19.18 -27.49
C ASP A 202 -6.21 17.73 -27.88
N SER A 203 -5.49 16.73 -27.36
CA SER A 203 -5.75 15.30 -27.56
C SER A 203 -6.68 14.70 -26.49
N GLY A 204 -7.30 15.53 -25.66
CA GLY A 204 -8.30 15.11 -24.66
C GLY A 204 -7.73 14.57 -23.35
N PHE A 205 -6.41 14.61 -23.14
CA PHE A 205 -5.83 14.33 -21.84
C PHE A 205 -6.13 15.47 -20.88
N ARG A 206 -6.33 15.12 -19.62
CA ARG A 206 -6.77 16.07 -18.58
C ARG A 206 -5.90 16.03 -17.34
N LEU A 207 -5.37 14.87 -16.96
CA LEU A 207 -4.54 14.74 -15.76
C LEU A 207 -3.05 14.72 -16.09
N LEU A 208 -2.27 15.45 -15.30
CA LEU A 208 -0.82 15.34 -15.15
C LEU A 208 -0.53 14.41 -13.97
N LEU A 209 0.27 13.38 -14.20
CA LEU A 209 0.65 12.37 -13.22
C LEU A 209 2.18 12.44 -12.99
N PRO A 210 2.65 12.80 -11.79
CA PRO A 210 4.07 13.00 -11.53
C PRO A 210 4.78 11.65 -11.37
N ALA A 211 5.87 11.41 -12.09
CA ALA A 211 6.64 10.19 -12.01
C ALA A 211 8.09 10.45 -11.55
N PHE A 212 8.49 9.71 -10.52
CA PHE A 212 9.74 9.93 -9.79
C PHE A 212 10.75 8.82 -10.07
N ASP A 213 12.03 9.16 -10.17
CA ASP A 213 13.10 8.17 -10.32
C ASP A 213 13.60 7.64 -8.95
N ALA A 214 14.64 6.81 -8.97
CA ALA A 214 15.23 6.21 -7.77
C ALA A 214 15.91 7.22 -6.82
N THR A 215 16.10 8.47 -7.25
CA THR A 215 16.60 9.56 -6.40
C THR A 215 15.48 10.35 -5.74
N GLY A 216 14.21 10.07 -6.09
CA GLY A 216 13.05 10.80 -5.60
C GLY A 216 12.79 12.12 -6.34
N LEU A 217 13.56 12.41 -7.40
CA LEU A 217 13.35 13.59 -8.24
C LEU A 217 12.21 13.34 -9.23
N LEU A 218 11.45 14.41 -9.53
CA LEU A 218 10.43 14.40 -10.56
C LEU A 218 11.11 14.30 -11.93
N ALA A 219 11.13 13.10 -12.51
CA ALA A 219 11.92 12.79 -13.70
C ALA A 219 11.12 12.89 -15.00
N THR A 220 9.79 12.74 -14.91
CA THR A 220 8.88 12.93 -16.05
C THR A 220 7.45 13.14 -15.57
N ILE A 221 6.56 13.53 -16.47
CA ILE A 221 5.11 13.57 -16.26
C ILE A 221 4.44 12.67 -17.29
N ARG A 222 3.42 11.96 -16.83
CA ARG A 222 2.52 11.21 -17.71
C ARG A 222 1.18 11.92 -17.79
N ALA A 223 0.52 11.81 -18.93
CA ALA A 223 -0.80 12.38 -19.12
C ALA A 223 -1.87 11.29 -19.16
N ARG A 224 -3.02 11.56 -18.54
CA ARG A 224 -4.14 10.62 -18.49
C ARG A 224 -5.45 11.24 -18.99
N GLN A 225 -6.19 10.45 -19.76
CA GLN A 225 -7.57 10.76 -20.13
C GLN A 225 -8.52 10.45 -18.97
N VAL A 226 -9.48 11.35 -18.73
CA VAL A 226 -10.56 11.17 -17.74
C VAL A 226 -11.92 10.96 -18.41
N ILE A 227 -12.03 11.27 -19.69
CA ILE A 227 -13.18 10.93 -20.53
C ILE A 227 -12.74 9.72 -21.35
N THR A 228 -13.45 8.60 -21.20
CA THR A 228 -13.19 7.40 -21.98
C THR A 228 -13.38 7.69 -23.46
N SER A 229 -12.32 7.49 -24.23
CA SER A 229 -12.35 7.43 -25.69
C SER A 229 -11.72 6.11 -26.14
N ASP A 230 -12.03 5.66 -27.35
CA ASP A 230 -11.35 4.55 -28.01
C ASP A 230 -9.91 4.99 -28.32
N GLY A 231 -9.01 4.86 -27.36
CA GLY A 231 -7.66 5.42 -27.45
C GLY A 231 -6.78 5.13 -26.23
N LEU A 232 -5.60 5.76 -26.24
CA LEU A 232 -4.62 5.60 -25.17
C LEU A 232 -5.13 6.26 -23.88
N LYS A 233 -5.31 5.44 -22.83
CA LYS A 233 -5.76 5.90 -21.50
C LYS A 233 -4.71 6.80 -20.82
N GLU A 234 -3.44 6.46 -21.01
CA GLU A 234 -2.28 7.20 -20.49
C GLU A 234 -1.18 7.26 -21.53
N VAL A 235 -0.43 8.36 -21.56
CA VAL A 235 0.73 8.56 -22.43
C VAL A 235 1.92 9.14 -21.67
N SER A 236 3.11 8.88 -22.20
CA SER A 236 4.38 9.43 -21.69
C SER A 236 4.87 10.56 -22.60
N ALA A 237 5.85 11.31 -22.13
CA ALA A 237 6.54 12.33 -22.92
C ALA A 237 7.07 11.77 -24.26
N GLN A 238 6.65 12.37 -25.37
CA GLN A 238 7.03 11.95 -26.72
C GLN A 238 8.54 12.08 -26.92
N GLY A 239 9.18 11.01 -27.40
CA GLY A 239 10.63 10.96 -27.61
C GLY A 239 11.44 10.71 -26.34
N PHE A 240 10.79 10.57 -25.18
CA PHE A 240 11.46 10.37 -23.89
C PHE A 240 10.98 9.10 -23.19
N ALA A 241 11.82 8.59 -22.31
CA ALA A 241 11.53 7.39 -21.55
C ALA A 241 10.74 7.71 -20.27
N ALA A 242 9.74 6.89 -19.98
CA ALA A 242 9.06 6.82 -18.68
C ALA A 242 9.47 5.59 -17.85
N ILE A 243 10.33 4.72 -18.39
CA ILE A 243 10.87 3.58 -17.63
C ILE A 243 11.76 4.07 -16.48
N ARG A 244 12.02 3.21 -15.50
CA ARG A 244 12.81 3.53 -14.30
C ARG A 244 12.23 4.69 -13.48
N THR A 245 10.93 4.95 -13.59
CA THR A 245 10.19 5.90 -12.75
C THR A 245 8.89 5.28 -12.26
N VAL A 246 8.39 5.77 -11.12
CA VAL A 246 7.18 5.29 -10.45
C VAL A 246 6.31 6.47 -10.02
N TYR A 247 5.01 6.25 -9.85
CA TYR A 247 4.20 7.14 -9.03
C TYR A 247 4.56 6.88 -7.56
N ALA A 248 4.62 7.93 -6.76
CA ALA A 248 4.95 7.81 -5.34
C ALA A 248 4.21 8.89 -4.54
N ASP A 249 3.63 8.49 -3.41
CA ASP A 249 3.05 9.44 -2.47
C ASP A 249 4.17 10.19 -1.71
N LYS A 250 3.80 11.05 -0.76
CA LYS A 250 4.78 11.82 0.03
C LYS A 250 5.80 10.93 0.77
N LEU A 251 5.35 9.82 1.36
CA LEU A 251 6.22 8.91 2.09
C LEU A 251 7.09 8.07 1.14
N GLY A 252 6.53 7.58 0.04
CA GLY A 252 7.23 6.87 -1.02
C GLY A 252 8.34 7.73 -1.64
N ARG A 253 8.06 9.01 -1.91
CA ARG A 253 9.09 9.98 -2.38
C ARG A 253 10.21 10.15 -1.36
N ARG A 254 9.87 10.21 -0.07
CA ARG A 254 10.88 10.29 1.00
C ARG A 254 11.75 9.04 1.04
N LEU A 255 11.17 7.85 0.87
CA LEU A 255 11.95 6.61 0.77
C LEU A 255 12.87 6.61 -0.45
N LEU A 256 12.40 7.07 -1.61
CA LEU A 256 13.24 7.22 -2.81
C LEU A 256 14.39 8.22 -2.58
N PHE A 257 14.18 9.31 -1.85
CA PHE A 257 15.20 10.32 -1.62
C PHE A 257 16.22 9.93 -0.54
N ASP A 258 15.79 9.33 0.56
CA ASP A 258 16.67 8.97 1.67
C ASP A 258 17.26 7.56 1.54
N GLY A 259 16.46 6.60 1.05
CA GLY A 259 16.77 5.17 1.15
C GLY A 259 16.73 4.63 2.58
N LEU A 260 16.15 5.38 3.51
CA LEU A 260 16.11 5.09 4.95
C LEU A 260 14.67 5.20 5.46
N PRO A 261 14.32 4.51 6.56
CA PRO A 261 13.05 4.74 7.24
C PRO A 261 12.95 6.20 7.71
N PRO A 262 11.74 6.80 7.70
CA PRO A 262 11.55 8.11 8.29
C PRO A 262 11.94 8.12 9.78
N SER A 263 12.36 9.28 10.29
CA SER A 263 12.69 9.44 11.71
C SER A 263 11.51 8.99 12.59
N GLY A 264 11.79 8.18 13.61
CA GLY A 264 10.76 7.60 14.49
C GLY A 264 10.16 6.27 14.01
N PHE A 265 10.45 5.83 12.78
CA PHE A 265 10.04 4.52 12.27
C PHE A 265 11.17 3.51 12.43
N SER A 266 10.85 2.36 13.01
CA SER A 266 11.70 1.18 12.89
C SER A 266 11.45 0.51 11.53
N ALA A 267 12.51 0.04 10.87
CA ALA A 267 12.41 -0.50 9.51
C ALA A 267 11.48 -1.72 9.41
N ASP A 268 11.41 -2.54 10.46
CA ASP A 268 10.51 -3.70 10.55
C ASP A 268 9.02 -3.33 10.73
N ARG A 269 8.73 -2.07 11.08
CA ARG A 269 7.39 -1.49 11.15
C ARG A 269 7.02 -0.69 9.90
N LEU A 270 7.97 -0.42 9.01
CA LEU A 270 7.71 0.26 7.75
C LEU A 270 6.92 -0.65 6.81
N SER A 271 5.75 -0.19 6.42
CA SER A 271 4.91 -0.84 5.40
C SER A 271 5.02 -0.08 4.09
N VAL A 272 5.11 -0.83 3.00
CA VAL A 272 5.14 -0.33 1.62
C VAL A 272 4.10 -1.09 0.81
N VAL A 273 3.33 -0.40 -0.03
CA VAL A 273 2.43 -1.02 -1.00
C VAL A 273 2.87 -0.62 -2.40
N VAL A 274 2.93 -1.60 -3.30
CA VAL A 274 3.22 -1.38 -4.73
C VAL A 274 2.00 -1.77 -5.54
N ALA A 275 1.36 -0.78 -6.16
CA ALA A 275 0.10 -0.87 -6.86
C ALA A 275 0.28 -0.78 -8.38
N GLU A 276 -0.59 -1.44 -9.14
CA GLU A 276 -0.56 -1.37 -10.60
C GLU A 276 -1.36 -0.18 -11.17
N GLY A 277 -0.66 0.72 -11.86
CA GLY A 277 -1.25 1.89 -12.49
C GLY A 277 -1.59 3.01 -11.51
N TRP A 278 -2.00 4.15 -12.07
CA TRP A 278 -2.30 5.34 -11.27
C TRP A 278 -3.59 5.24 -10.43
N PRO A 279 -4.73 4.68 -10.91
CA PRO A 279 -5.97 4.67 -10.12
C PRO A 279 -5.86 3.87 -8.82
N ASP A 280 -5.18 2.72 -8.88
CA ASP A 280 -4.92 1.87 -7.72
C ASP A 280 -3.97 2.54 -6.74
N PHE A 281 -2.89 3.13 -7.26
CA PHE A 281 -1.98 3.98 -6.50
C PHE A 281 -2.73 5.10 -5.78
N ALA A 282 -3.56 5.87 -6.49
CA ALA A 282 -4.30 6.99 -5.91
C ALA A 282 -5.28 6.53 -4.82
N THR A 283 -5.89 5.36 -5.00
CA THR A 283 -6.81 4.76 -4.01
C THR A 283 -6.08 4.45 -2.72
N LEU A 284 -4.93 3.78 -2.82
CA LEU A 284 -4.15 3.38 -1.66
C LEU A 284 -3.44 4.58 -0.99
N ALA A 285 -2.91 5.51 -1.79
CA ALA A 285 -2.26 6.72 -1.29
C ALA A 285 -3.25 7.63 -0.54
N SER A 286 -4.54 7.58 -0.87
CA SER A 286 -5.58 8.35 -0.17
C SER A 286 -6.07 7.68 1.11
N TYR A 287 -5.68 6.43 1.39
CA TYR A 287 -6.25 5.64 2.48
C TYR A 287 -5.81 6.09 3.88
N PHE A 288 -4.55 6.52 4.01
CA PHE A 288 -3.98 6.99 5.27
C PHE A 288 -3.80 8.50 5.26
N SER A 289 -3.98 9.14 6.42
CA SER A 289 -3.65 10.56 6.59
C SER A 289 -2.15 10.77 6.78
N ASP A 290 -1.65 11.96 6.45
CA ASP A 290 -0.26 12.36 6.71
C ASP A 290 0.13 12.28 8.22
N ALA A 291 -0.86 12.31 9.12
CA ALA A 291 -0.67 12.21 10.56
C ALA A 291 -0.74 10.76 11.08
N ASP A 292 -1.00 9.77 10.23
CA ASP A 292 -1.10 8.38 10.65
C ASP A 292 0.31 7.80 10.87
N GLU A 293 0.63 7.46 12.12
CA GLU A 293 1.91 6.82 12.47
C GLU A 293 2.08 5.42 11.87
N ASN A 294 1.02 4.83 11.32
CA ASN A 294 1.03 3.58 10.57
C ASN A 294 0.82 3.80 9.07
N ALA A 295 0.94 5.05 8.59
CA ALA A 295 0.88 5.36 7.17
C ALA A 295 1.85 4.48 6.39
N THR A 296 1.34 3.95 5.27
CA THR A 296 2.08 3.06 4.39
C THR A 296 2.62 3.87 3.22
N ALA A 297 3.88 3.62 2.83
CA ALA A 297 4.43 4.24 1.63
C ALA A 297 3.79 3.59 0.40
N VAL A 298 3.17 4.36 -0.47
CA VAL A 298 2.51 3.81 -1.67
C VAL A 298 3.28 4.17 -2.93
N PHE A 299 3.52 3.16 -3.76
CA PHE A 299 4.07 3.30 -5.11
C PHE A 299 3.06 2.82 -6.14
N GLY A 300 2.94 3.55 -7.24
CA GLY A 300 2.23 3.11 -8.44
C GLY A 300 3.22 2.76 -9.53
N ILE A 301 3.06 1.59 -10.14
CA ILE A 301 3.95 1.10 -11.19
C ILE A 301 3.21 0.92 -12.51
N TYR A 302 4.01 0.85 -13.58
CA TYR A 302 3.57 0.54 -14.93
C TYR A 302 4.74 -0.14 -15.65
N ALA A 303 4.55 -0.51 -16.92
CA ALA A 303 5.56 -1.19 -17.71
C ALA A 303 6.94 -0.49 -17.64
N GLY A 304 7.93 -1.22 -17.13
CA GLY A 304 9.31 -0.74 -16.98
C GLY A 304 9.56 0.27 -15.85
N GLY A 305 8.56 0.62 -15.03
CA GLY A 305 8.72 1.57 -13.93
C GLY A 305 9.56 1.03 -12.76
N TRP A 306 9.30 -0.21 -12.34
CA TRP A 306 10.01 -0.84 -11.21
C TRP A 306 11.36 -1.44 -11.64
N THR A 307 12.43 -1.08 -10.90
CA THR A 307 13.81 -1.54 -11.14
C THR A 307 14.55 -1.86 -9.85
N GLN A 308 15.73 -2.46 -9.96
CA GLN A 308 16.59 -2.71 -8.79
C GLN A 308 17.03 -1.42 -8.09
N ASP A 309 17.20 -0.31 -8.82
CA ASP A 309 17.56 0.98 -8.21
C ASP A 309 16.42 1.46 -7.30
N ILE A 310 15.17 1.42 -7.77
CA ILE A 310 13.97 1.73 -6.99
C ILE A 310 13.84 0.79 -5.79
N ALA A 311 13.94 -0.53 -6.02
CA ALA A 311 13.86 -1.53 -4.96
C ALA A 311 14.92 -1.34 -3.89
N SER A 312 16.11 -0.85 -4.28
CA SER A 312 17.22 -0.62 -3.36
C SER A 312 16.98 0.55 -2.40
N ARG A 313 16.05 1.44 -2.71
CA ARG A 313 15.61 2.53 -1.84
C ARG A 313 14.63 2.06 -0.76
N ILE A 314 14.07 0.86 -0.88
CA ILE A 314 13.23 0.29 0.16
C ILE A 314 14.13 -0.21 1.31
N PRO A 315 13.92 0.28 2.55
CA PRO A 315 14.73 -0.15 3.69
C PRO A 315 14.64 -1.67 3.92
N PRO A 316 15.76 -2.33 4.26
CA PRO A 316 15.73 -3.72 4.67
C PRO A 316 14.76 -3.96 5.85
N ALA A 317 14.22 -5.17 5.95
CA ALA A 317 13.19 -5.60 6.90
C ALA A 317 11.79 -4.97 6.72
N ALA A 318 11.61 -4.00 5.82
CA ALA A 318 10.29 -3.45 5.50
C ALA A 318 9.34 -4.55 5.02
N THR A 319 8.05 -4.35 5.28
CA THR A 319 6.99 -5.19 4.73
C THR A 319 6.47 -4.59 3.44
N VAL A 320 6.55 -5.34 2.34
CA VAL A 320 6.13 -4.88 1.03
C VAL A 320 4.95 -5.70 0.55
N ALA A 321 3.79 -5.07 0.45
CA ALA A 321 2.58 -5.65 -0.13
C ALA A 321 2.52 -5.34 -1.63
N ILE A 322 2.42 -6.39 -2.44
CA ILE A 322 2.25 -6.27 -3.90
C ILE A 322 0.76 -6.35 -4.22
N TRP A 323 0.24 -5.30 -4.85
CA TRP A 323 -1.17 -5.13 -5.23
C TRP A 323 -1.29 -4.90 -6.74
N THR A 324 -0.94 -5.93 -7.51
CA THR A 324 -1.03 -5.96 -8.97
C THR A 324 -2.24 -6.77 -9.43
N ASP A 325 -2.64 -6.60 -10.69
CA ASP A 325 -3.76 -7.31 -11.26
C ASP A 325 -3.48 -8.83 -11.34
N PRO A 326 -4.53 -9.68 -11.28
CA PRO A 326 -4.37 -11.14 -11.33
C PRO A 326 -4.15 -11.67 -12.76
N ASP A 327 -3.75 -10.83 -13.72
CA ASP A 327 -3.49 -11.20 -15.11
C ASP A 327 -1.99 -11.41 -15.39
N GLU A 328 -1.63 -11.80 -16.62
CA GLU A 328 -0.24 -12.11 -17.00
C GLU A 328 0.71 -10.92 -16.76
N ALA A 329 0.27 -9.70 -17.06
CA ALA A 329 1.08 -8.49 -16.87
C ALA A 329 1.31 -8.23 -15.38
N GLY A 330 0.26 -8.28 -14.57
CA GLY A 330 0.33 -8.12 -13.12
C GLY A 330 1.14 -9.21 -12.43
N HIS A 331 1.15 -10.45 -12.95
CA HIS A 331 2.06 -11.51 -12.52
C HIS A 331 3.52 -11.17 -12.80
N GLY A 332 3.83 -10.73 -14.02
CA GLY A 332 5.18 -10.31 -14.39
C GLY A 332 5.71 -9.15 -13.54
N TYR A 333 4.84 -8.19 -13.19
CA TYR A 333 5.20 -7.13 -12.25
C TYR A 333 5.47 -7.67 -10.84
N ALA A 334 4.59 -8.53 -10.32
CA ALA A 334 4.74 -9.10 -8.99
C ALA A 334 6.04 -9.89 -8.84
N GLU A 335 6.38 -10.73 -9.82
CA GLU A 335 7.63 -11.50 -9.84
C GLU A 335 8.84 -10.56 -9.84
N ARG A 336 8.85 -9.55 -10.71
CA ARG A 336 9.95 -8.58 -10.77
C ARG A 336 10.15 -7.85 -9.44
N ILE A 337 9.06 -7.39 -8.81
CA ILE A 337 9.11 -6.73 -7.51
C ILE A 337 9.67 -7.70 -6.45
N ALA A 338 9.10 -8.90 -6.34
CA ALA A 338 9.51 -9.89 -5.35
C ALA A 338 10.98 -10.29 -5.51
N SER A 339 11.45 -10.55 -6.74
CA SER A 339 12.84 -10.90 -7.01
C SER A 339 13.80 -9.77 -6.63
N SER A 340 13.46 -8.51 -6.90
CA SER A 340 14.31 -7.35 -6.59
C SER A 340 14.46 -7.06 -5.09
N LEU A 341 13.52 -7.58 -4.27
CA LEU A 341 13.45 -7.41 -2.82
C LEU A 341 13.84 -8.68 -2.03
N ALA A 342 14.10 -9.78 -2.73
CA ALA A 342 14.37 -11.08 -2.14
C ALA A 342 15.54 -11.02 -1.15
N GLY A 343 15.34 -11.61 0.04
CA GLY A 343 16.33 -11.63 1.12
C GLY A 343 16.53 -10.29 1.85
N ARG A 344 15.87 -9.21 1.41
CA ARG A 344 15.96 -7.89 2.05
C ARG A 344 14.68 -7.47 2.75
N CYS A 345 13.52 -7.76 2.16
CA CYS A 345 12.22 -7.33 2.66
C CYS A 345 11.27 -8.52 2.88
N ARG A 346 10.26 -8.32 3.73
CA ARG A 346 9.14 -9.27 3.84
C ARG A 346 8.12 -8.95 2.76
N VAL A 347 8.10 -9.73 1.70
CA VAL A 347 7.19 -9.54 0.56
C VAL A 347 5.91 -10.35 0.76
N ILE A 348 4.76 -9.70 0.59
CA ILE A 348 3.42 -10.29 0.68
C ILE A 348 2.70 -10.00 -0.63
N ARG A 349 2.05 -11.01 -1.22
CA ARG A 349 1.17 -10.82 -2.38
C ARG A 349 -0.27 -10.64 -1.90
N SER A 350 -0.82 -9.46 -2.11
CA SER A 350 -2.22 -9.17 -1.82
C SER A 350 -3.07 -9.52 -3.03
N ARG A 351 -4.18 -10.24 -2.83
CA ARG A 351 -5.14 -10.49 -3.91
C ARG A 351 -6.03 -9.26 -4.08
N LYS A 352 -6.13 -8.75 -5.29
CA LYS A 352 -7.21 -7.84 -5.69
C LYS A 352 -8.46 -8.70 -5.86
N GLU A 353 -9.50 -8.46 -5.07
CA GLU A 353 -10.75 -9.21 -5.23
C GLU A 353 -11.35 -8.85 -6.60
N VAL A 354 -11.66 -9.87 -7.40
CA VAL A 354 -12.42 -9.70 -8.63
C VAL A 354 -13.88 -9.52 -8.20
N HIS A 355 -14.38 -8.30 -8.27
CA HIS A 355 -15.83 -8.10 -8.22
C HIS A 355 -16.38 -8.48 -9.60
N ASP A 356 -16.84 -9.71 -9.74
CA ASP A 356 -17.79 -10.05 -10.79
C ASP A 356 -19.02 -9.17 -10.61
N VAL A 357 -19.26 -8.29 -11.57
CA VAL A 357 -20.53 -7.57 -11.69
C VAL A 357 -21.54 -8.61 -12.18
N PRO A 358 -22.64 -8.87 -11.47
CA PRO A 358 -23.72 -9.69 -12.00
C PRO A 358 -24.20 -9.05 -13.31
N THR A 359 -24.12 -9.80 -14.40
CA THR A 359 -24.83 -9.47 -15.63
C THR A 359 -26.31 -9.71 -15.37
N ASP A 360 -27.06 -8.63 -15.18
CA ASP A 360 -28.51 -8.62 -15.37
C ASP A 360 -28.85 -8.25 -16.81
#